data_AF-A0A0M9GTX2-F1
#
_entry.id   AF-A0A0M9GTX2-F1
#
_cell.length_a   1.000
_cell.length_b   1.000
_cell.length_c   1.000
_cell.angle_alpha   90.00
_cell.angle_beta   90.00
_cell.angle_gamma   90.00
#
_symmetry.space_group_name_H-M   'P 1'
#
loop_
_entity.id
_entity.type
_entity.pdbx_description
1 polymer ?
#
loop_
_entity_poly.entity_id
_entity_poly.type
_entity_poly.pdbx_seq_one_letter_code
_entity_poly.pdbx_strand_id
1 'polypeptide(L)'
;MRFLIEFKDFSSKEEKNKSLSVLDIFLNEHLIGDFHGRTFESILIRFINNAPPKKKFKLKSLYKIIAEVEIEGNFTSNVRLNITDFQHGLSKVEEAINLVLLIQVKEELDFNKDKLLNSLKSIINNAPQTDEELENYVKKEKEINYLNTVKRVDSLIYSCKINPRPLLKRIIGVRLYDHFERDTLAPYDYIYSQLFSNLLRRAELKSPDYEEIYFSIGETIEPAKQSIAIDEFFKYTYSTLNLSKYNQGDDKGKANMVFNSMCEGLRLIADFDHLEKDKIEGVIEHIAKKGIDMELIYASVHNKVYLVEIVYHVPHSHLTKTEFKLRLTEINTNKTGIVAIDKLDIYYAPYSIGKIQLKKNEIVIKGRSSLRAEVSRDVDKLPSEYRFNINEILYCINTN
;
A
#
# COMPACT_ATOMS: atom_id res chain seq x y z
N MET A 1 -14.54 1.69 13.97
CA MET A 1 -14.05 3.02 14.37
C MET A 1 -12.87 2.82 15.29
N ARG A 2 -11.69 3.27 14.88
CA ARG A 2 -10.48 3.14 15.70
C ARG A 2 -10.46 4.21 16.80
N PHE A 3 -10.11 3.82 18.01
CA PHE A 3 -9.78 4.73 19.08
C PHE A 3 -8.26 4.83 19.21
N LEU A 4 -7.79 6.02 19.55
CA LEU A 4 -6.42 6.30 19.96
C LEU A 4 -6.50 7.02 21.30
N ILE A 5 -5.99 6.42 22.36
CA ILE A 5 -5.98 7.03 23.69
C ILE A 5 -4.59 7.57 23.99
N GLU A 6 -4.51 8.88 24.19
CA GLU A 6 -3.31 9.57 24.67
C GLU A 6 -3.56 10.19 26.03
N PHE A 7 -2.47 10.43 26.77
CA PHE A 7 -2.51 11.02 28.09
C PHE A 7 -1.47 12.14 28.20
N LYS A 8 -1.79 13.18 28.98
CA LYS A 8 -0.82 14.20 29.37
C LYS A 8 -1.13 14.74 30.76
N ASP A 9 -0.17 14.62 31.66
CA ASP A 9 -0.19 15.31 32.95
C ASP A 9 0.65 16.58 32.89
N PHE A 10 0.04 17.74 33.15
CA PHE A 10 0.77 19.01 33.15
C PHE A 10 1.62 19.22 34.40
N SER A 11 1.32 18.53 35.50
CA SER A 11 2.08 18.59 36.76
C SER A 11 3.32 17.70 36.68
N SER A 12 3.15 16.41 36.38
CA SER A 12 4.28 15.46 36.30
C SER A 12 5.01 15.48 34.95
N LYS A 13 4.42 16.07 33.91
CA LYS A 13 4.87 16.03 32.51
C LYS A 13 4.88 14.62 31.90
N GLU A 14 4.21 13.66 32.52
CA GLU A 14 4.09 12.31 31.98
C GLU A 14 3.08 12.29 30.81
N GLU A 15 3.41 11.52 29.78
CA GLU A 15 2.60 11.38 28.55
C GLU A 15 2.02 9.96 28.42
N LYS A 16 2.10 9.16 29.48
CA LYS A 16 1.61 7.77 29.51
C LYS A 16 0.85 7.50 30.79
N ASN A 17 -0.21 6.72 30.67
CA ASN A 17 -0.97 6.18 31.80
C ASN A 17 -1.28 4.71 31.51
N LYS A 18 -0.92 3.80 32.43
CA LYS A 18 -1.05 2.35 32.21
C LYS A 18 -2.50 1.89 32.08
N SER A 19 -3.43 2.43 32.86
CA SER A 19 -4.85 2.06 32.74
C SER A 19 -5.45 2.54 31.42
N LEU A 20 -5.06 3.73 30.96
CA LEU A 20 -5.52 4.28 29.67
C LEU A 20 -4.97 3.54 28.46
N SER A 21 -3.76 2.98 28.52
CA SER A 21 -3.28 2.09 27.45
C SER A 21 -4.13 0.82 27.34
N VAL A 22 -4.69 0.32 28.45
CA VAL A 22 -5.60 -0.84 28.42
C VAL A 22 -6.98 -0.45 27.90
N LEU A 23 -7.44 0.77 28.21
CA LEU A 23 -8.67 1.32 27.65
C LEU A 23 -8.62 1.39 26.11
N ASP A 24 -7.48 1.82 25.54
CA ASP A 24 -7.28 1.82 24.08
C ASP A 24 -7.52 0.44 23.47
N ILE A 25 -6.91 -0.59 24.06
CA ILE A 25 -7.00 -1.98 23.62
C ILE A 25 -8.46 -2.45 23.68
N PHE A 26 -9.14 -2.20 24.80
CA PHE A 26 -10.54 -2.58 25.02
C PHE A 26 -11.49 -1.93 24.01
N LEU A 27 -11.38 -0.61 23.81
CA LEU A 27 -12.22 0.09 22.84
C LEU A 27 -11.99 -0.45 21.43
N ASN A 28 -10.73 -0.69 21.05
CA ASN A 28 -10.41 -1.21 19.72
C ASN A 28 -10.82 -2.69 19.56
N GLU A 29 -10.77 -3.52 20.61
CA GLU A 29 -11.28 -4.90 20.56
C GLU A 29 -12.73 -4.94 20.11
N HIS A 30 -13.53 -4.02 20.62
CA HIS A 30 -14.97 -4.09 20.46
C HIS A 30 -15.51 -3.16 19.35
N LEU A 31 -14.83 -2.06 19.03
CA LEU A 31 -15.40 -1.01 18.15
C LEU A 31 -14.64 -0.81 16.83
N ILE A 32 -13.40 -1.33 16.69
CA ILE A 32 -12.55 -0.99 15.53
C ILE A 32 -13.13 -1.46 14.18
N GLY A 33 -13.85 -2.58 14.17
CA GLY A 33 -14.45 -3.20 12.98
C GLY A 33 -15.73 -2.52 12.48
N ASP A 34 -16.33 -1.64 13.27
CA ASP A 34 -17.62 -1.05 12.94
C ASP A 34 -17.50 0.26 12.16
N PHE A 35 -18.14 0.34 11.00
CA PHE A 35 -18.19 1.56 10.19
C PHE A 35 -19.20 2.58 10.75
N HIS A 36 -18.73 3.81 10.96
CA HIS A 36 -19.47 4.91 11.59
C HIS A 36 -19.45 6.22 10.78
N GLY A 37 -19.17 6.13 9.48
CA GLY A 37 -18.96 7.27 8.59
C GLY A 37 -17.53 7.31 8.05
N ARG A 38 -17.33 8.11 7.01
CA ARG A 38 -16.06 8.27 6.26
C ARG A 38 -15.28 9.50 6.67
N THR A 39 -15.91 10.51 7.29
CA THR A 39 -15.22 11.77 7.63
C THR A 39 -14.04 11.52 8.57
N PHE A 40 -14.21 10.61 9.54
CA PHE A 40 -13.15 10.22 10.46
C PHE A 40 -12.99 8.70 10.48
N GLU A 41 -11.78 8.22 10.21
CA GLU A 41 -11.41 6.82 10.38
C GLU A 41 -11.11 6.49 11.85
N SER A 42 -10.68 7.49 12.62
CA SER A 42 -10.25 7.34 14.00
C SER A 42 -10.67 8.51 14.88
N ILE A 43 -10.90 8.24 16.16
CA ILE A 43 -11.05 9.25 17.21
C ILE A 43 -9.81 9.17 18.10
N LEU A 44 -9.05 10.26 18.16
CA LEU A 44 -7.96 10.47 19.11
C LEU A 44 -8.51 11.21 20.33
N ILE A 45 -8.59 10.51 21.45
CA ILE A 45 -8.95 11.07 22.74
C ILE A 45 -7.66 11.31 23.51
N ARG A 46 -7.31 12.59 23.73
CA ARG A 46 -6.19 12.94 24.60
C ARG A 46 -6.72 13.43 25.94
N PHE A 47 -6.56 12.60 26.96
CA PHE A 47 -6.88 12.95 28.32
C PHE A 47 -5.83 13.87 28.94
N ILE A 48 -6.29 14.95 29.59
CA ILE A 48 -5.42 15.95 30.21
C ILE A 48 -5.62 15.96 31.72
N ASN A 49 -4.55 15.69 32.47
CA ASN A 49 -4.49 15.85 33.92
C ASN A 49 -3.86 17.20 34.29
N ASN A 50 -4.32 17.77 35.41
CA ASN A 50 -3.73 18.97 36.03
C ASN A 50 -3.61 20.16 35.06
N ALA A 51 -4.59 20.34 34.17
CA ALA A 51 -4.56 21.38 33.17
C ALA A 51 -4.46 22.78 33.81
N PRO A 52 -3.64 23.70 33.27
CA PRO A 52 -3.65 25.09 33.72
C PRO A 52 -5.04 25.71 33.53
N PRO A 53 -5.49 26.63 34.41
CA PRO A 53 -6.85 27.20 34.36
C PRO A 53 -7.25 27.86 33.03
N LYS A 54 -6.26 28.30 32.23
CA LYS A 54 -6.46 28.94 30.92
C LYS A 54 -6.34 27.98 29.73
N LYS A 55 -6.16 26.68 29.96
CA LYS A 55 -5.96 25.69 28.90
C LYS A 55 -7.25 25.55 28.08
N LYS A 56 -7.16 25.87 26.78
CA LYS A 56 -8.21 25.54 25.81
C LYS A 56 -7.98 24.12 25.32
N PHE A 57 -8.95 23.25 25.52
CA PHE A 57 -8.95 21.88 25.00
C PHE A 57 -9.06 21.89 23.49
N LYS A 58 -8.23 21.10 22.82
CA LYS A 58 -8.25 20.99 21.36
C LYS A 58 -9.45 20.19 20.89
N LEU A 59 -10.04 20.67 19.81
CA LEU A 59 -11.09 19.99 19.07
C LEU A 59 -10.88 20.29 17.59
N LYS A 60 -10.28 19.34 16.86
CA LYS A 60 -9.89 19.57 15.46
C LYS A 60 -9.75 18.26 14.69
N SER A 61 -9.75 18.37 13.37
CA SER A 61 -9.32 17.29 12.49
C SER A 61 -7.78 17.27 12.38
N LEU A 62 -7.19 16.11 12.63
CA LEU A 62 -5.76 15.82 12.46
C LEU A 62 -5.57 14.92 11.23
N TYR A 63 -4.64 15.29 10.35
CA TYR A 63 -4.42 14.62 9.05
C TYR A 63 -5.70 14.40 8.22
N LYS A 64 -6.72 15.25 8.38
CA LYS A 64 -8.06 15.19 7.77
C LYS A 64 -8.94 14.01 8.22
N ILE A 65 -8.36 12.87 8.60
CA ILE A 65 -9.08 11.61 8.88
C ILE A 65 -9.18 11.25 10.36
N ILE A 66 -8.54 12.00 11.28
CA ILE A 66 -8.58 11.74 12.72
C ILE A 66 -9.33 12.87 13.42
N ALA A 67 -10.36 12.53 14.19
CA ALA A 67 -11.02 13.45 15.11
C ALA A 67 -10.18 13.56 16.40
N GLU A 68 -9.44 14.66 16.57
CA GLU A 68 -8.68 14.92 17.81
C GLU A 68 -9.56 15.69 18.81
N VAL A 69 -9.76 15.07 19.96
CA VAL A 69 -10.54 15.60 21.09
C VAL A 69 -9.67 15.56 22.35
N GLU A 70 -9.43 16.71 22.95
CA GLU A 70 -8.84 16.78 24.29
C GLU A 70 -9.95 16.95 25.34
N ILE A 71 -9.89 16.17 26.43
CA ILE A 71 -10.81 16.27 27.57
C ILE A 71 -10.07 16.16 28.90
N GLU A 72 -10.71 16.62 29.97
CA GLU A 72 -10.16 16.53 31.32
C GLU A 72 -10.20 15.07 31.84
N GLY A 73 -9.07 14.62 32.40
CA GLY A 73 -8.87 13.23 32.80
C GLY A 73 -9.07 12.95 34.29
N ASN A 74 -8.46 13.74 35.17
CA ASN A 74 -8.46 13.57 36.63
C ASN A 74 -8.10 12.15 37.13
N PHE A 75 -7.13 11.50 36.47
CA PHE A 75 -6.63 10.17 36.86
C PHE A 75 -5.68 10.20 38.05
N THR A 76 -5.73 9.14 38.86
CA THR A 76 -5.03 9.06 40.15
C THR A 76 -3.65 8.42 40.07
N SER A 77 -3.40 7.54 39.09
CA SER A 77 -2.08 6.92 38.91
C SER A 77 -1.68 6.78 37.45
N ASN A 78 -0.49 7.30 37.12
CA ASN A 78 0.06 7.17 35.76
C ASN A 78 0.83 5.85 35.57
N VAL A 79 1.41 5.30 36.65
CA VAL A 79 2.31 4.14 36.61
C VAL A 79 1.64 2.84 37.06
N ARG A 80 0.64 2.89 37.94
CA ARG A 80 -0.02 1.69 38.46
C ARG A 80 -1.28 1.41 37.64
N LEU A 81 -1.36 0.18 37.11
CA LEU A 81 -2.59 -0.34 36.54
C LEU A 81 -3.64 -0.45 37.66
N ASN A 82 -4.81 0.14 37.44
CA ASN A 82 -5.91 0.12 38.39
C ASN A 82 -7.27 0.27 37.71
N ILE A 83 -8.27 -0.39 38.27
CA ILE A 83 -9.64 -0.46 37.72
C ILE A 83 -10.36 0.88 37.76
N THR A 84 -10.12 1.70 38.78
CA THR A 84 -10.77 3.00 38.95
C THR A 84 -10.45 3.95 37.80
N ASP A 85 -9.17 4.11 37.45
CA ASP A 85 -8.75 4.97 36.34
C ASP A 85 -9.23 4.40 34.99
N PHE A 86 -9.24 3.07 34.83
CA PHE A 86 -9.76 2.43 33.62
C PHE A 86 -11.26 2.70 33.43
N GLN A 87 -12.09 2.45 34.45
CA GLN A 87 -13.53 2.68 34.40
C GLN A 87 -13.87 4.17 34.27
N HIS A 88 -13.12 5.04 34.96
CA HIS A 88 -13.27 6.48 34.81
C HIS A 88 -13.00 6.90 33.36
N GLY A 89 -11.89 6.44 32.77
CA GLY A 89 -11.56 6.69 31.38
C GLY A 89 -12.64 6.18 30.42
N LEU A 90 -13.15 4.97 30.63
CA LEU A 90 -14.24 4.39 29.82
C LEU A 90 -15.51 5.25 29.86
N SER A 91 -15.91 5.72 31.05
CA SER A 91 -17.09 6.59 31.20
C SER A 91 -16.93 7.93 30.46
N LYS A 92 -15.71 8.43 30.36
CA LYS A 92 -15.37 9.68 29.67
C LYS A 92 -15.33 9.54 28.14
N VAL A 93 -15.30 8.33 27.59
CA VAL A 93 -15.34 8.11 26.14
C VAL A 93 -16.63 8.67 25.51
N GLU A 94 -17.76 8.55 26.21
CA GLU A 94 -19.04 9.12 25.76
C GLU A 94 -18.97 10.65 25.63
N GLU A 95 -18.30 11.34 26.57
CA GLU A 95 -18.06 12.78 26.49
C GLU A 95 -17.27 13.12 25.23
N ALA A 96 -16.17 12.40 24.97
CA ALA A 96 -15.34 12.62 23.79
C ALA A 96 -16.10 12.40 22.48
N ILE A 97 -16.91 11.33 22.37
CA ILE A 97 -17.72 11.04 21.17
C ILE A 97 -18.71 12.17 20.90
N ASN A 98 -19.35 12.72 21.92
CA ASN A 98 -20.29 13.82 21.76
C ASN A 98 -19.62 15.10 21.23
N LEU A 99 -18.35 15.34 21.56
CA LEU A 99 -17.59 16.49 21.09
C LEU A 99 -17.19 16.38 19.61
N VAL A 100 -17.12 15.17 19.02
CA VAL A 100 -16.69 14.98 17.62
C VAL A 100 -17.55 15.79 16.64
N LEU A 101 -18.86 15.91 16.88
CA LEU A 101 -19.77 16.68 16.01
C LEU A 101 -19.47 18.18 15.99
N LEU A 102 -18.71 18.69 16.96
CA LEU A 102 -18.34 20.10 17.03
C LEU A 102 -17.04 20.41 16.27
N ILE A 103 -16.37 19.38 15.72
CA ILE A 103 -15.17 19.57 14.88
C ILE A 103 -15.58 20.16 13.54
N GLN A 104 -14.99 21.31 13.18
CA GLN A 104 -15.20 21.91 11.88
C GLN A 104 -14.49 21.10 10.78
N VAL A 105 -15.28 20.63 9.82
CA VAL A 105 -14.82 19.92 8.62
C VAL A 105 -15.25 20.70 7.37
N LYS A 106 -14.48 20.56 6.28
CA LYS A 106 -14.77 21.26 5.01
C LYS A 106 -15.91 20.61 4.22
N GLU A 107 -16.07 19.31 4.39
CA GLU A 107 -17.06 18.48 3.71
C GLU A 107 -18.22 18.17 4.65
N GLU A 108 -19.30 17.60 4.11
CA GLU A 108 -20.42 17.14 4.93
C GLU A 108 -19.95 16.06 5.93
N LEU A 109 -20.27 16.26 7.21
CA LEU A 109 -19.92 15.35 8.29
C LEU A 109 -20.89 14.15 8.29
N ASP A 110 -20.42 12.98 7.87
CA ASP A 110 -21.22 11.74 7.82
C ASP A 110 -21.03 10.85 9.07
N PHE A 111 -20.44 11.41 10.13
CA PHE A 111 -20.18 10.72 11.38
C PHE A 111 -21.48 10.33 12.10
N ASN A 112 -21.73 9.02 12.19
CA ASN A 112 -22.90 8.46 12.87
C ASN A 112 -22.65 8.31 14.38
N LYS A 113 -22.77 9.43 15.09
CA LYS A 113 -22.59 9.52 16.54
C LYS A 113 -23.48 8.53 17.31
N ASP A 114 -24.78 8.48 17.00
CA ASP A 114 -25.74 7.69 17.78
C ASP A 114 -25.48 6.19 17.64
N LYS A 115 -25.09 5.74 16.44
CA LYS A 115 -24.63 4.36 16.22
C LYS A 115 -23.41 4.05 17.09
N LEU A 116 -22.40 4.93 17.12
CA LEU A 116 -21.19 4.72 17.93
C LEU A 116 -21.48 4.70 19.43
N LEU A 117 -22.34 5.59 19.91
CA LEU A 117 -22.77 5.61 21.31
C LEU A 117 -23.55 4.34 21.68
N ASN A 118 -24.39 3.82 20.79
CA ASN A 118 -25.10 2.57 21.01
C ASN A 118 -24.14 1.37 21.04
N SER A 119 -23.15 1.32 20.13
CA SER A 119 -22.09 0.30 20.17
C SER A 119 -21.23 0.42 21.43
N LEU A 120 -20.92 1.63 21.91
CA LEU A 120 -20.23 1.82 23.19
C LEU A 120 -21.06 1.26 24.35
N LYS A 121 -22.35 1.60 24.42
CA LYS A 121 -23.25 1.14 25.49
C LYS A 121 -23.38 -0.38 25.54
N SER A 122 -23.39 -1.06 24.39
CA SER A 122 -23.51 -2.52 24.35
C SER A 122 -22.27 -3.26 24.85
N ILE A 123 -21.10 -2.60 24.88
CA ILE A 123 -19.83 -3.22 25.27
C ILE A 123 -19.41 -2.92 26.71
N ILE A 124 -20.00 -1.90 27.36
CA ILE A 124 -19.62 -1.48 28.73
C ILE A 124 -19.68 -2.65 29.72
N ASN A 125 -20.68 -3.54 29.58
CA ASN A 125 -20.83 -4.70 30.47
C ASN A 125 -19.73 -5.77 30.28
N ASN A 126 -18.97 -5.72 29.18
CA ASN A 126 -17.84 -6.63 28.92
C ASN A 126 -16.52 -6.07 29.45
N ALA A 127 -16.50 -4.82 29.92
CA ALA A 127 -15.31 -4.21 30.49
C ALA A 127 -14.90 -4.93 31.79
N PRO A 128 -13.59 -5.03 32.10
CA PRO A 128 -13.13 -5.45 33.41
C PRO A 128 -13.86 -4.69 34.53
N GLN A 129 -14.24 -5.41 35.58
CA GLN A 129 -14.92 -4.89 36.77
C GLN A 129 -14.03 -4.90 38.02
N THR A 130 -12.93 -5.65 37.98
CA THR A 130 -11.98 -5.77 39.09
C THR A 130 -10.53 -5.59 38.62
N ASP A 131 -9.62 -5.28 39.54
CA ASP A 131 -8.18 -5.20 39.25
C ASP A 131 -7.64 -6.54 38.70
N GLU A 132 -8.11 -7.68 39.23
CA GLU A 132 -7.71 -9.01 38.77
C GLU A 132 -8.16 -9.27 37.33
N GLU A 133 -9.40 -8.92 36.98
CA GLU A 133 -9.89 -9.02 35.61
C GLU A 133 -9.09 -8.12 34.65
N LEU A 134 -8.75 -6.90 35.09
CA LEU A 134 -7.97 -5.96 34.29
C LEU A 134 -6.53 -6.48 34.06
N GLU A 135 -5.90 -7.04 35.09
CA GLU A 135 -4.58 -7.69 34.96
C GLU A 135 -4.62 -8.90 34.03
N ASN A 136 -5.67 -9.73 34.12
CA ASN A 136 -5.87 -10.86 33.22
C ASN A 136 -6.13 -10.43 31.78
N TYR A 137 -6.80 -9.29 31.59
CA TYR A 137 -7.04 -8.71 30.28
C TYR A 137 -5.72 -8.25 29.62
N VAL A 138 -4.84 -7.59 30.37
CA VAL A 138 -3.50 -7.18 29.89
C VAL A 138 -2.66 -8.36 29.40
N LYS A 139 -2.78 -9.54 30.03
CA LYS A 139 -2.06 -10.75 29.58
C LYS A 139 -2.41 -11.16 28.15
N LYS A 140 -3.58 -10.75 27.63
CA LYS A 140 -4.06 -11.05 26.27
C LYS A 140 -3.77 -9.93 25.26
N GLU A 141 -3.12 -8.83 25.67
CA GLU A 141 -2.89 -7.64 24.85
C GLU A 141 -2.34 -7.97 23.44
N LYS A 142 -1.34 -8.84 23.35
CA LYS A 142 -0.72 -9.19 22.06
C LYS A 142 -1.70 -9.83 21.09
N GLU A 143 -2.51 -10.77 21.57
CA GLU A 143 -3.52 -11.46 20.77
C GLU A 143 -4.64 -10.49 20.34
N ILE A 144 -5.11 -9.66 21.27
CA ILE A 144 -6.15 -8.67 20.99
C ILE A 144 -5.67 -7.66 19.96
N ASN A 145 -4.45 -7.12 20.10
CA ASN A 145 -3.89 -6.16 19.14
C ASN A 145 -3.71 -6.75 17.74
N TYR A 146 -3.29 -8.03 17.67
CA TYR A 146 -3.21 -8.75 16.40
C TYR A 146 -4.58 -8.85 15.72
N LEU A 147 -5.62 -9.25 16.46
CA LEU A 147 -6.99 -9.34 15.94
C LEU A 147 -7.61 -7.98 15.62
N ASN A 148 -7.26 -6.93 16.38
CA ASN A 148 -7.71 -5.56 16.11
C ASN A 148 -7.21 -5.06 14.78
N THR A 149 -5.97 -5.41 14.41
CA THR A 149 -5.41 -5.06 13.11
C THR A 149 -6.19 -5.71 11.98
N VAL A 150 -6.56 -6.99 12.13
CA VAL A 150 -7.44 -7.71 11.17
C VAL A 150 -8.79 -7.01 11.03
N LYS A 151 -9.48 -6.77 12.15
CA LYS A 151 -10.80 -6.08 12.18
C LYS A 151 -10.73 -4.70 11.53
N ARG A 152 -9.64 -3.98 11.75
CA ARG A 152 -9.42 -2.66 11.13
C ARG A 152 -9.35 -2.76 9.61
N VAL A 153 -8.58 -3.72 9.09
CA VAL A 153 -8.51 -3.94 7.64
C VAL A 153 -9.88 -4.30 7.07
N ASP A 154 -10.63 -5.17 7.74
CA ASP A 154 -11.98 -5.52 7.30
C ASP A 154 -12.92 -4.32 7.27
N SER A 155 -12.86 -3.45 8.27
CA SER A 155 -13.62 -2.20 8.27
C SER A 155 -13.21 -1.25 7.14
N LEU A 156 -11.92 -1.18 6.79
CA LEU A 156 -11.43 -0.35 5.68
C LEU A 156 -11.88 -0.90 4.32
N ILE A 157 -11.80 -2.21 4.12
CA ILE A 157 -12.29 -2.89 2.92
C ILE A 157 -13.80 -2.66 2.77
N TYR A 158 -14.56 -2.86 3.84
CA TYR A 158 -16.00 -2.63 3.85
C TYR A 158 -16.35 -1.18 3.53
N SER A 159 -15.66 -0.22 4.15
CA SER A 159 -15.78 1.22 3.88
C SER A 159 -15.63 1.54 2.39
N CYS A 160 -14.59 1.00 1.74
CA CYS A 160 -14.36 1.21 0.31
C CYS A 160 -15.52 0.65 -0.53
N LYS A 161 -16.00 -0.55 -0.17
CA LYS A 161 -17.06 -1.25 -0.90
C LYS A 161 -18.40 -0.52 -0.88
N ILE A 162 -18.77 0.06 0.25
CA ILE A 162 -20.06 0.78 0.39
C ILE A 162 -19.99 2.24 -0.07
N ASN A 163 -18.79 2.78 -0.28
CA ASN A 163 -18.55 4.15 -0.71
C ASN A 163 -17.53 4.20 -1.86
N PRO A 164 -17.92 3.72 -3.06
CA PRO A 164 -17.04 3.71 -4.22
C PRO A 164 -16.65 5.13 -4.60
N ARG A 165 -15.36 5.32 -4.90
CA ARG A 165 -14.75 6.62 -5.23
C ARG A 165 -14.42 6.70 -6.72
N PRO A 166 -14.49 7.86 -7.38
CA PRO A 166 -14.13 7.96 -8.79
C PRO A 166 -12.66 7.53 -9.02
N LEU A 167 -12.38 6.85 -10.13
CA LEU A 167 -11.04 6.41 -10.50
C LEU A 167 -10.27 7.55 -11.20
N LEU A 168 -9.34 8.18 -10.49
CA LEU A 168 -8.67 9.42 -10.92
C LEU A 168 -7.18 9.25 -11.23
N LYS A 169 -6.48 8.37 -10.51
CA LYS A 169 -5.03 8.16 -10.68
C LYS A 169 -4.75 6.92 -11.52
N ARG A 170 -3.58 6.88 -12.16
CA ARG A 170 -3.11 5.71 -12.90
C ARG A 170 -2.22 4.87 -11.99
N ILE A 171 -2.38 3.55 -12.04
CA ILE A 171 -1.45 2.63 -11.38
C ILE A 171 -0.12 2.64 -12.14
N ILE A 172 0.95 2.91 -11.42
CA ILE A 172 2.32 2.94 -11.95
C ILE A 172 3.15 1.75 -11.50
N GLY A 173 2.73 1.05 -10.45
CA GLY A 173 3.49 -0.04 -9.86
C GLY A 173 2.69 -0.97 -8.96
N VAL A 174 3.23 -2.18 -8.84
CA VAL A 174 2.81 -3.23 -7.93
C VAL A 174 4.04 -3.75 -7.20
N ARG A 175 3.93 -3.96 -5.89
CA ARG A 175 5.00 -4.55 -5.08
C ARG A 175 4.45 -5.67 -4.23
N LEU A 176 5.22 -6.73 -4.09
CA LEU A 176 4.93 -7.82 -3.18
C LEU A 176 5.73 -7.65 -1.90
N TYR A 177 5.02 -7.66 -0.77
CA TYR A 177 5.58 -7.80 0.56
C TYR A 177 4.98 -9.07 1.18
N ASP A 178 5.83 -9.88 1.80
CA ASP A 178 5.39 -11.06 2.53
C ASP A 178 5.83 -10.99 3.99
N HIS A 179 5.15 -11.77 4.82
CA HIS A 179 5.46 -11.92 6.24
C HIS A 179 6.32 -13.15 6.52
N PHE A 180 7.04 -13.66 5.50
CA PHE A 180 7.91 -14.82 5.63
C PHE A 180 9.36 -14.40 5.90
N GLU A 181 10.26 -15.38 6.00
CA GLU A 181 11.68 -15.11 6.07
C GLU A 181 12.16 -14.42 4.79
N ARG A 182 13.19 -13.59 4.91
CA ARG A 182 13.73 -12.83 3.77
C ARG A 182 14.07 -13.78 2.61
N ASP A 183 13.72 -13.35 1.40
CA ASP A 183 13.96 -14.05 0.14
C ASP A 183 13.21 -15.40 0.00
N THR A 184 12.22 -15.70 0.86
CA THR A 184 11.40 -16.92 0.77
C THR A 184 10.70 -17.05 -0.59
N LEU A 185 10.13 -15.96 -1.08
CA LEU A 185 9.40 -15.93 -2.35
C LEU A 185 10.28 -15.57 -3.55
N ALA A 186 11.58 -15.35 -3.33
CA ALA A 186 12.52 -15.07 -4.40
C ALA A 186 12.66 -16.30 -5.32
N PRO A 187 12.81 -16.10 -6.64
CA PRO A 187 12.82 -14.82 -7.35
C PRO A 187 11.44 -14.30 -7.79
N TYR A 188 10.39 -15.08 -7.53
CA TYR A 188 9.08 -14.90 -8.16
C TYR A 188 8.34 -13.66 -7.67
N ASP A 189 8.56 -13.26 -6.43
CA ASP A 189 8.08 -11.99 -5.86
C ASP A 189 8.50 -10.78 -6.73
N TYR A 190 9.78 -10.70 -7.06
CA TYR A 190 10.33 -9.63 -7.88
C TYR A 190 9.84 -9.74 -9.32
N ILE A 191 9.90 -10.95 -9.91
CA ILE A 191 9.51 -11.17 -11.29
C ILE A 191 8.06 -10.73 -11.51
N TYR A 192 7.12 -11.25 -10.72
CA TYR A 192 5.71 -10.91 -10.90
C TYR A 192 5.41 -9.46 -10.54
N SER A 193 6.09 -8.88 -9.54
CA SER A 193 5.99 -7.43 -9.27
C SER A 193 6.35 -6.61 -10.51
N GLN A 194 7.43 -6.95 -11.24
CA GLN A 194 7.81 -6.26 -12.47
C GLN A 194 6.83 -6.50 -13.63
N LEU A 195 6.38 -7.75 -13.83
CA LEU A 195 5.43 -8.11 -14.89
C LEU A 195 4.10 -7.36 -14.69
N PHE A 196 3.49 -7.46 -13.51
CA PHE A 196 2.23 -6.78 -13.20
C PHE A 196 2.39 -5.25 -13.26
N SER A 197 3.46 -4.69 -12.69
CA SER A 197 3.71 -3.24 -12.76
C SER A 197 3.74 -2.74 -14.21
N ASN A 198 4.48 -3.41 -15.09
CA ASN A 198 4.60 -2.99 -16.48
C ASN A 198 3.25 -3.11 -17.20
N LEU A 199 2.60 -4.27 -17.10
CA LEU A 199 1.41 -4.59 -17.87
C LEU A 199 0.18 -3.80 -17.40
N LEU A 200 -0.03 -3.63 -16.09
CA LEU A 200 -1.14 -2.82 -15.56
C LEU A 200 -0.99 -1.34 -15.90
N ARG A 201 0.25 -0.82 -15.86
CA ARG A 201 0.55 0.55 -16.30
C ARG A 201 0.26 0.74 -17.80
N ARG A 202 0.61 -0.25 -18.63
CA ARG A 202 0.31 -0.24 -20.08
C ARG A 202 -1.18 -0.39 -20.37
N ALA A 203 -1.91 -1.11 -19.54
CA ALA A 203 -3.38 -1.19 -19.61
C ALA A 203 -4.07 0.12 -19.15
N GLU A 204 -3.29 1.09 -18.66
CA GLU A 204 -3.78 2.34 -18.07
C GLU A 204 -4.82 2.08 -16.97
N LEU A 205 -4.58 1.08 -16.11
CA LEU A 205 -5.44 0.80 -14.96
C LEU A 205 -5.52 2.03 -14.05
N LYS A 206 -6.74 2.42 -13.68
CA LYS A 206 -6.98 3.54 -12.78
C LYS A 206 -7.40 3.10 -11.38
N SER A 207 -7.13 3.97 -10.42
CA SER A 207 -7.41 3.86 -8.98
C SER A 207 -8.02 5.16 -8.46
N PRO A 208 -8.65 5.15 -7.27
CA PRO A 208 -9.21 6.37 -6.69
C PRO A 208 -8.18 7.48 -6.45
N ASP A 209 -7.12 7.21 -5.69
CA ASP A 209 -6.22 8.23 -5.17
C ASP A 209 -4.78 7.78 -4.91
N TYR A 210 -4.43 6.52 -5.18
CA TYR A 210 -3.09 5.96 -5.01
C TYR A 210 -2.48 5.54 -6.35
N GLU A 211 -1.15 5.42 -6.44
CA GLU A 211 -0.46 5.06 -7.69
C GLU A 211 0.18 3.67 -7.63
N GLU A 212 0.35 3.09 -6.43
CA GLU A 212 0.91 1.75 -6.25
C GLU A 212 -0.05 0.80 -5.50
N ILE A 213 -0.05 -0.48 -5.88
CA ILE A 213 -0.75 -1.56 -5.15
C ILE A 213 0.29 -2.43 -4.46
N TYR A 214 0.19 -2.57 -3.15
CA TYR A 214 1.06 -3.42 -2.36
C TYR A 214 0.35 -4.71 -1.99
N PHE A 215 0.97 -5.84 -2.28
CA PHE A 215 0.49 -7.13 -1.83
C PHE A 215 1.07 -7.38 -0.44
N SER A 216 0.22 -7.83 0.47
CA SER A 216 0.65 -8.42 1.73
C SER A 216 0.23 -9.89 1.72
N ILE A 217 1.21 -10.79 1.77
CA ILE A 217 1.00 -12.24 1.67
C ILE A 217 1.33 -12.90 3.01
N GLY A 218 0.44 -13.80 3.46
CA GLY A 218 0.65 -14.65 4.64
C GLY A 218 0.17 -16.09 4.42
N GLU A 219 0.44 -16.99 5.37
CA GLU A 219 -0.07 -18.38 5.30
C GLU A 219 -1.59 -18.45 5.43
N THR A 220 -2.16 -17.52 6.21
CA THR A 220 -3.61 -17.29 6.30
C THR A 220 -3.91 -15.81 6.07
N ILE A 221 -5.19 -15.44 6.05
CA ILE A 221 -5.60 -14.06 5.77
C ILE A 221 -5.27 -13.12 6.94
N GLU A 222 -5.25 -13.61 8.18
CA GLU A 222 -5.00 -12.80 9.37
C GLU A 222 -3.56 -12.26 9.43
N PRO A 223 -2.49 -13.06 9.16
CA PRO A 223 -1.13 -12.56 9.02
C PRO A 223 -1.00 -11.58 7.86
N ALA A 224 -1.62 -11.86 6.70
CA ALA A 224 -1.61 -10.95 5.55
C ALA A 224 -2.17 -9.57 5.94
N LYS A 225 -3.25 -9.52 6.73
CA LYS A 225 -3.88 -8.28 7.18
C LYS A 225 -3.10 -7.49 8.24
N GLN A 226 -1.93 -7.95 8.67
CA GLN A 226 -1.10 -7.18 9.61
C GLN A 226 -0.43 -5.96 8.96
N SER A 227 -0.45 -5.83 7.63
CA SER A 227 0.01 -4.64 6.91
C SER A 227 -1.14 -3.69 6.59
N ILE A 228 -0.98 -2.40 6.94
CA ILE A 228 -1.96 -1.34 6.66
C ILE A 228 -1.24 -0.14 6.05
N ALA A 229 -1.84 0.49 5.04
CA ALA A 229 -1.29 1.70 4.44
C ALA A 229 -1.47 2.88 5.40
N ILE A 230 -0.37 3.60 5.67
CA ILE A 230 -0.39 4.82 6.46
C ILE A 230 -0.35 6.06 5.53
N ASP A 231 0.10 5.88 4.29
CA ASP A 231 0.28 6.94 3.30
C ASP A 231 -0.75 6.85 2.16
N GLU A 232 -1.04 7.99 1.54
CA GLU A 232 -2.00 8.12 0.41
C GLU A 232 -1.43 7.61 -0.94
N PHE A 233 -0.13 7.28 -1.02
CA PHE A 233 0.53 6.95 -2.29
C PHE A 233 0.27 5.50 -2.77
N PHE A 234 -0.02 4.59 -1.85
CA PHE A 234 -0.23 3.17 -2.15
C PHE A 234 -1.40 2.59 -1.37
N LYS A 235 -1.92 1.46 -1.83
CA LYS A 235 -2.97 0.71 -1.12
C LYS A 235 -2.61 -0.75 -1.03
N TYR A 236 -2.87 -1.36 0.13
CA TYR A 236 -2.68 -2.80 0.30
C TYR A 236 -3.82 -3.60 -0.30
N THR A 237 -3.47 -4.75 -0.85
CA THR A 237 -4.34 -5.90 -1.03
C THR A 237 -3.74 -7.12 -0.35
N TYR A 238 -4.58 -8.11 -0.09
CA TYR A 238 -4.27 -9.22 0.80
C TYR A 238 -4.52 -10.54 0.08
N SER A 239 -3.57 -11.47 0.21
CA SER A 239 -3.70 -12.80 -0.35
C SER A 239 -2.97 -13.82 0.52
N THR A 240 -3.20 -15.09 0.22
CA THR A 240 -2.62 -16.19 1.01
C THR A 240 -1.69 -17.04 0.16
N LEU A 241 -0.75 -17.71 0.81
CA LEU A 241 0.15 -18.68 0.17
C LEU A 241 0.48 -19.80 1.16
N ASN A 242 0.21 -21.05 0.79
CA ASN A 242 0.55 -22.19 1.63
C ASN A 242 2.06 -22.45 1.58
N LEU A 243 2.77 -22.01 2.60
CA LEU A 243 4.24 -22.03 2.60
C LEU A 243 4.82 -23.45 2.62
N SER A 244 4.18 -24.38 3.34
CA SER A 244 4.59 -25.78 3.36
C SER A 244 4.55 -26.42 1.96
N LYS A 245 3.45 -26.21 1.21
CA LYS A 245 3.34 -26.67 -0.19
C LYS A 245 4.32 -25.96 -1.10
N TYR A 246 4.52 -24.65 -0.90
CA TYR A 246 5.46 -23.86 -1.69
C TYR A 246 6.88 -24.39 -1.55
N ASN A 247 7.33 -24.68 -0.33
CA ASN A 247 8.67 -25.17 -0.05
C ASN A 247 8.94 -26.58 -0.63
N GLN A 248 7.90 -27.38 -0.83
CA GLN A 248 7.97 -28.71 -1.45
C GLN A 248 7.84 -28.66 -2.99
N GLY A 249 7.40 -27.52 -3.55
CA GLY A 249 7.20 -27.35 -4.98
C GLY A 249 8.50 -27.22 -5.76
N ASP A 250 8.46 -27.62 -7.03
CA ASP A 250 9.48 -27.26 -8.02
C ASP A 250 9.38 -25.78 -8.40
N ASP A 251 10.34 -25.29 -9.19
CA ASP A 251 10.39 -23.89 -9.62
C ASP A 251 9.11 -23.43 -10.33
N LYS A 252 8.56 -24.29 -11.20
CA LYS A 252 7.30 -24.00 -11.89
C LYS A 252 6.12 -23.94 -10.92
N GLY A 253 6.04 -24.85 -9.96
CA GLY A 253 5.02 -24.89 -8.92
C GLY A 253 5.08 -23.63 -8.04
N LYS A 254 6.28 -23.26 -7.59
CA LYS A 254 6.53 -22.03 -6.82
C LYS A 254 6.11 -20.78 -7.59
N ALA A 255 6.54 -20.65 -8.84
CA ALA A 255 6.14 -19.54 -9.71
C ALA A 255 4.61 -19.45 -9.83
N ASN A 256 3.92 -20.56 -10.06
CA ASN A 256 2.47 -20.59 -10.18
C ASN A 256 1.75 -20.23 -8.87
N MET A 257 2.29 -20.65 -7.72
CA MET A 257 1.70 -20.32 -6.43
C MET A 257 1.76 -18.81 -6.14
N VAL A 258 2.91 -18.16 -6.40
CA VAL A 258 3.04 -16.71 -6.26
C VAL A 258 2.14 -15.98 -7.25
N PHE A 259 2.11 -16.41 -8.51
CA PHE A 259 1.21 -15.85 -9.53
C PHE A 259 -0.26 -15.90 -9.09
N ASN A 260 -0.73 -17.06 -8.66
CA ASN A 260 -2.12 -17.25 -8.22
C ASN A 260 -2.45 -16.37 -7.01
N SER A 261 -1.55 -16.28 -6.03
CA SER A 261 -1.73 -15.41 -4.86
C SER A 261 -1.85 -13.93 -5.27
N MET A 262 -1.01 -13.46 -6.20
CA MET A 262 -1.14 -12.10 -6.74
C MET A 262 -2.42 -11.90 -7.54
N CYS A 263 -2.89 -12.90 -8.29
CA CYS A 263 -4.18 -12.82 -8.99
C CYS A 263 -5.34 -12.68 -8.02
N GLU A 264 -5.33 -13.45 -6.92
CA GLU A 264 -6.34 -13.35 -5.86
C GLU A 264 -6.34 -11.95 -5.23
N GLY A 265 -5.17 -11.41 -4.87
CA GLY A 265 -5.09 -10.06 -4.32
C GLY A 265 -5.53 -8.97 -5.32
N LEU A 266 -5.19 -9.09 -6.61
CA LEU A 266 -5.68 -8.14 -7.64
C LEU A 266 -7.20 -8.20 -7.77
N ARG A 267 -7.79 -9.40 -7.75
CA ARG A 267 -9.24 -9.59 -7.79
C ARG A 267 -9.94 -9.04 -6.56
N LEU A 268 -9.32 -9.21 -5.38
CA LEU A 268 -9.83 -8.67 -4.12
C LEU A 268 -9.92 -7.14 -4.16
N ILE A 269 -8.84 -6.45 -4.53
CA ILE A 269 -8.84 -4.98 -4.61
C ILE A 269 -9.72 -4.44 -5.74
N ALA A 270 -9.85 -5.19 -6.84
CA ALA A 270 -10.83 -4.88 -7.87
C ALA A 270 -12.28 -4.95 -7.35
N ASP A 271 -12.61 -5.88 -6.47
CA ASP A 271 -13.94 -5.99 -5.85
C ASP A 271 -14.19 -4.87 -4.85
N PHE A 272 -13.32 -4.70 -3.85
CA PHE A 272 -13.61 -3.79 -2.75
C PHE A 272 -13.33 -2.32 -3.05
N ASP A 273 -12.45 -2.02 -4.00
CA ASP A 273 -12.09 -0.66 -4.42
C ASP A 273 -12.42 -0.41 -5.89
N HIS A 274 -13.33 -1.23 -6.44
CA HIS A 274 -14.01 -1.04 -7.73
C HIS A 274 -13.08 -0.69 -8.91
N LEU A 275 -11.88 -1.27 -8.91
CA LEU A 275 -10.93 -1.09 -10.01
C LEU A 275 -11.47 -1.74 -11.30
N GLU A 276 -10.88 -1.37 -12.44
CA GLU A 276 -11.30 -1.84 -13.76
C GLU A 276 -10.98 -3.34 -13.96
N LYS A 277 -11.86 -4.21 -13.45
CA LYS A 277 -11.70 -5.67 -13.41
C LYS A 277 -11.31 -6.28 -14.76
N ASP A 278 -11.92 -5.83 -15.85
CA ASP A 278 -11.63 -6.35 -17.20
C ASP A 278 -10.17 -6.12 -17.61
N LYS A 279 -9.57 -4.98 -17.23
CA LYS A 279 -8.14 -4.70 -17.48
C LYS A 279 -7.25 -5.62 -16.64
N ILE A 280 -7.63 -5.85 -15.39
CA ILE A 280 -6.89 -6.73 -14.47
C ILE A 280 -6.91 -8.17 -14.99
N GLU A 281 -8.09 -8.71 -15.35
CA GLU A 281 -8.19 -10.06 -15.90
C GLU A 281 -7.45 -10.19 -17.23
N GLY A 282 -7.52 -9.20 -18.12
CA GLY A 282 -6.74 -9.20 -19.36
C GLY A 282 -5.23 -9.29 -19.12
N VAL A 283 -4.70 -8.63 -18.08
CA VAL A 283 -3.28 -8.76 -17.69
C VAL A 283 -2.98 -10.13 -17.08
N ILE A 284 -3.86 -10.65 -16.21
CA ILE A 284 -3.74 -12.00 -15.63
C ILE A 284 -3.66 -13.06 -16.73
N GLU A 285 -4.60 -13.04 -17.69
CA GLU A 285 -4.63 -13.96 -18.82
C GLU A 285 -3.38 -13.85 -19.69
N HIS A 286 -2.89 -12.63 -19.90
CA HIS A 286 -1.66 -12.39 -20.66
C HIS A 286 -0.45 -13.05 -20.01
N ILE A 287 -0.27 -12.89 -18.69
CA ILE A 287 0.83 -13.50 -17.93
C ILE A 287 0.66 -15.02 -17.90
N ALA A 288 -0.54 -15.54 -17.62
CA ALA A 288 -0.82 -16.97 -17.58
C ALA A 288 -0.47 -17.67 -18.91
N LYS A 289 -0.74 -17.01 -20.05
CA LYS A 289 -0.46 -17.56 -21.38
C LYS A 289 1.02 -17.53 -21.76
N LYS A 290 1.75 -16.51 -21.32
CA LYS A 290 3.11 -16.22 -21.79
C LYS A 290 4.20 -16.65 -20.81
N GLY A 291 3.88 -16.80 -19.53
CA GLY A 291 4.82 -17.16 -18.47
C GLY A 291 5.76 -16.02 -18.08
N ILE A 292 6.74 -16.35 -17.23
CA ILE A 292 7.67 -15.40 -16.62
C ILE A 292 8.75 -14.89 -17.56
N ASP A 293 9.11 -15.66 -18.59
CA ASP A 293 10.13 -15.31 -19.58
C ASP A 293 9.58 -14.44 -20.71
N MET A 294 8.50 -13.71 -20.46
CA MET A 294 7.92 -12.82 -21.46
C MET A 294 8.78 -11.58 -21.68
N GLU A 295 8.82 -11.13 -22.93
CA GLU A 295 9.41 -9.85 -23.27
C GLU A 295 8.42 -8.72 -22.96
N LEU A 296 8.90 -7.72 -22.23
CA LEU A 296 8.16 -6.53 -21.89
C LEU A 296 8.60 -5.34 -22.74
N ILE A 297 7.65 -4.45 -23.02
CA ILE A 297 7.94 -3.16 -23.64
C ILE A 297 8.13 -2.13 -22.53
N TYR A 298 9.35 -1.60 -22.43
CA TYR A 298 9.73 -0.55 -21.51
C TYR A 298 9.11 0.81 -21.92
N ALA A 299 9.28 1.19 -23.17
CA ALA A 299 8.76 2.43 -23.74
C ALA A 299 8.52 2.25 -25.25
N SER A 300 7.56 2.99 -25.80
CA SER A 300 7.31 3.01 -27.24
C SER A 300 6.99 4.41 -27.76
N VAL A 301 7.37 4.67 -29.01
CA VAL A 301 7.02 5.86 -29.79
C VAL A 301 6.66 5.40 -31.19
N HIS A 302 5.64 5.98 -31.80
CA HIS A 302 5.27 5.68 -33.18
C HIS A 302 5.01 6.96 -33.97
N ASN A 303 5.18 6.87 -35.28
CA ASN A 303 4.67 7.85 -36.24
C ASN A 303 3.91 7.11 -37.35
N LYS A 304 3.65 7.78 -38.48
CA LYS A 304 2.93 7.16 -39.61
C LYS A 304 3.71 6.05 -40.34
N VAL A 305 5.03 5.94 -40.13
CA VAL A 305 5.93 5.06 -40.88
C VAL A 305 6.53 3.98 -39.98
N TYR A 306 6.87 4.32 -38.74
CA TYR A 306 7.63 3.47 -37.83
C TYR A 306 6.97 3.34 -36.46
N LEU A 307 7.09 2.15 -35.88
CA LEU A 307 6.91 1.85 -34.47
C LEU A 307 8.29 1.54 -33.87
N VAL A 308 8.65 2.27 -32.82
CA VAL A 308 9.90 2.11 -32.07
C VAL A 308 9.56 1.64 -30.66
N GLU A 309 10.13 0.53 -30.24
CA GLU A 309 9.93 -0.05 -28.91
C GLU A 309 11.27 -0.33 -28.26
N ILE A 310 11.41 0.02 -26.98
CA ILE A 310 12.49 -0.51 -26.14
C ILE A 310 11.91 -1.71 -25.40
N VAL A 311 12.55 -2.87 -25.55
CA VAL A 311 12.08 -4.14 -25.01
C VAL A 311 13.13 -4.81 -24.14
N TYR A 312 12.69 -5.61 -23.17
CA TYR A 312 13.56 -6.30 -22.21
C TYR A 312 12.88 -7.53 -21.61
N HIS A 313 13.65 -8.40 -20.98
CA HIS A 313 13.14 -9.49 -20.14
C HIS A 313 13.42 -9.17 -18.67
N VAL A 314 12.50 -9.54 -17.78
CA VAL A 314 12.71 -9.36 -16.34
C VAL A 314 13.81 -10.34 -15.88
N PRO A 315 14.88 -9.87 -15.23
CA PRO A 315 15.90 -10.75 -14.68
C PRO A 315 15.36 -11.46 -13.44
N HIS A 316 15.99 -12.57 -13.07
CA HIS A 316 15.61 -13.34 -11.88
C HIS A 316 15.90 -12.59 -10.56
N SER A 317 16.66 -11.51 -10.59
CA SER A 317 16.98 -10.74 -9.39
C SER A 317 17.05 -9.26 -9.71
N HIS A 318 16.60 -8.42 -8.78
CA HIS A 318 16.76 -6.97 -8.83
C HIS A 318 18.23 -6.52 -8.84
N LEU A 319 19.17 -7.40 -8.46
CA LEU A 319 20.60 -7.12 -8.48
C LEU A 319 21.27 -7.39 -9.83
N THR A 320 20.54 -8.01 -10.78
CA THR A 320 21.10 -8.42 -12.07
C THR A 320 20.67 -7.45 -13.16
N LYS A 321 21.65 -6.90 -13.91
CA LYS A 321 21.38 -6.09 -15.10
C LYS A 321 20.76 -6.97 -16.20
N THR A 322 19.78 -6.44 -16.91
CA THR A 322 19.14 -7.10 -18.06
C THR A 322 19.44 -6.37 -19.35
N GLU A 323 19.44 -7.10 -20.46
CA GLU A 323 19.66 -6.52 -21.79
C GLU A 323 18.40 -5.80 -22.27
N PHE A 324 18.55 -4.52 -22.60
CA PHE A 324 17.54 -3.72 -23.29
C PHE A 324 17.84 -3.71 -24.79
N LYS A 325 16.81 -3.91 -25.59
CA LYS A 325 16.89 -3.93 -27.06
C LYS A 325 15.99 -2.86 -27.65
N LEU A 326 16.42 -2.28 -28.77
CA LEU A 326 15.60 -1.43 -29.61
C LEU A 326 14.97 -2.29 -30.70
N ARG A 327 13.64 -2.36 -30.73
CA ARG A 327 12.87 -2.94 -31.82
C ARG A 327 12.30 -1.82 -32.67
N LEU A 328 12.52 -1.90 -33.98
CA LEU A 328 11.99 -0.99 -34.97
C LEU A 328 11.15 -1.78 -35.97
N THR A 329 9.88 -1.39 -36.12
CA THR A 329 8.97 -1.97 -37.10
C THR A 329 8.51 -0.91 -38.08
N GLU A 330 8.71 -1.15 -39.38
CA GLU A 330 8.13 -0.37 -40.46
C GLU A 330 6.67 -0.78 -40.66
N ILE A 331 5.74 0.16 -40.48
CA ILE A 331 4.29 -0.10 -40.37
C ILE A 331 3.73 -0.68 -41.68
N ASN A 332 4.09 -0.10 -42.82
CA ASN A 332 3.50 -0.46 -44.11
C ASN A 332 3.94 -1.86 -44.59
N THR A 333 5.16 -2.28 -44.25
CA THR A 333 5.75 -3.55 -44.70
C THR A 333 5.75 -4.61 -43.60
N ASN A 334 5.45 -4.22 -42.36
CA ASN A 334 5.62 -4.98 -41.13
C ASN A 334 7.06 -5.50 -40.94
N LYS A 335 8.04 -4.91 -41.64
CA LYS A 335 9.44 -5.31 -41.53
C LYS A 335 9.99 -4.86 -40.18
N THR A 336 10.62 -5.78 -39.45
CA THR A 336 11.15 -5.53 -38.11
C THR A 336 12.64 -5.78 -38.04
N GLY A 337 13.36 -4.88 -37.39
CA GLY A 337 14.77 -5.03 -37.03
C GLY A 337 14.96 -4.84 -35.52
N ILE A 338 15.97 -5.49 -34.95
CA ILE A 338 16.26 -5.45 -33.51
C ILE A 338 17.76 -5.24 -33.33
N VAL A 339 18.13 -4.32 -32.45
CA VAL A 339 19.53 -4.05 -32.06
C VAL A 339 19.64 -3.93 -30.54
N ALA A 340 20.75 -4.39 -29.96
CA ALA A 340 21.01 -4.23 -28.53
C ALA A 340 21.28 -2.75 -28.20
N ILE A 341 20.75 -2.27 -27.07
CA ILE A 341 21.06 -0.94 -26.54
C ILE A 341 22.19 -1.10 -25.53
N ASP A 342 21.90 -1.76 -24.40
CA ASP A 342 22.86 -1.97 -23.31
C ASP A 342 22.30 -2.97 -22.26
N LYS A 343 23.13 -3.34 -21.28
CA LYS A 343 22.70 -4.08 -20.09
C LYS A 343 22.54 -3.13 -18.91
N LEU A 344 21.31 -2.96 -18.43
CA LEU A 344 20.95 -1.99 -17.41
C LEU A 344 20.20 -2.65 -16.25
N ASP A 345 20.34 -2.07 -15.06
CA ASP A 345 19.42 -2.34 -13.95
C ASP A 345 18.05 -1.75 -14.31
N ILE A 346 16.96 -2.51 -14.14
CA ILE A 346 15.60 -2.06 -14.48
C ILE A 346 15.23 -0.79 -13.70
N TYR A 347 15.59 -0.72 -12.42
CA TYR A 347 15.25 0.42 -11.57
C TYR A 347 15.98 1.70 -12.02
N TYR A 348 17.23 1.56 -12.46
CA TYR A 348 18.04 2.68 -12.96
C TYR A 348 17.94 2.92 -14.47
N ALA A 349 17.24 2.06 -15.21
CA ALA A 349 17.04 2.20 -16.65
C ALA A 349 16.57 3.61 -17.08
N PRO A 350 15.66 4.30 -16.37
CA PRO A 350 15.26 5.67 -16.75
C PRO A 350 16.42 6.67 -16.80
N TYR A 351 17.53 6.41 -16.12
CA TYR A 351 18.72 7.26 -16.19
C TYR A 351 19.39 7.16 -17.55
N SER A 352 19.38 6.02 -18.23
CA SER A 352 20.04 5.86 -19.54
C SER A 352 19.07 5.88 -20.72
N ILE A 353 17.83 5.43 -20.53
CA ILE A 353 16.83 5.26 -21.59
C ILE A 353 15.51 6.00 -21.31
N GLY A 354 15.60 7.25 -20.85
CA GLY A 354 14.46 8.05 -20.40
C GLY A 354 13.54 8.62 -21.50
N LYS A 355 14.04 8.92 -22.70
CA LYS A 355 13.23 9.49 -23.80
C LYS A 355 13.68 8.98 -25.17
N ILE A 356 12.72 8.52 -25.98
CA ILE A 356 12.92 8.15 -27.38
C ILE A 356 12.61 9.36 -28.28
N GLN A 357 13.50 9.66 -29.23
CA GLN A 357 13.31 10.68 -30.26
C GLN A 357 13.48 10.02 -31.63
N LEU A 358 12.39 9.98 -32.39
CA LEU A 358 12.38 9.48 -33.77
C LEU A 358 12.62 10.64 -34.75
N LYS A 359 13.75 10.61 -35.46
CA LYS A 359 14.09 11.54 -36.53
C LYS A 359 13.90 10.86 -37.89
N LYS A 360 14.15 11.60 -38.99
CA LYS A 360 13.93 11.12 -40.36
C LYS A 360 14.67 9.80 -40.66
N ASN A 361 15.95 9.68 -40.28
CA ASN A 361 16.81 8.53 -40.58
C ASN A 361 17.47 7.92 -39.32
N GLU A 362 17.16 8.44 -38.13
CA GLU A 362 17.87 8.11 -36.89
C GLU A 362 16.89 8.01 -35.72
N ILE A 363 17.15 7.09 -34.80
CA ILE A 363 16.50 7.00 -33.50
C ILE A 363 17.51 7.40 -32.43
N VAL A 364 17.14 8.37 -31.60
CA VAL A 364 17.97 8.81 -30.46
C VAL A 364 17.27 8.49 -29.15
N ILE A 365 17.96 7.78 -28.27
CA ILE A 365 17.47 7.45 -26.93
C ILE A 365 18.30 8.25 -25.93
N LYS A 366 17.66 9.11 -25.13
CA LYS A 366 18.32 9.99 -24.18
C LYS A 366 18.08 9.57 -22.74
N GLY A 367 19.13 9.65 -21.94
CA GLY A 367 19.02 9.56 -20.49
C GLY A 367 18.31 10.77 -19.85
N ARG A 368 17.95 10.64 -18.57
CA ARG A 368 17.46 11.79 -17.78
C ARG A 368 18.60 12.78 -17.52
N SER A 369 18.28 14.08 -17.54
CA SER A 369 19.24 15.19 -17.35
C SER A 369 19.37 15.64 -15.89
N SER A 370 19.19 14.73 -14.93
CA SER A 370 19.41 15.05 -13.51
C SER A 370 20.83 14.66 -13.10
N LEU A 371 21.41 15.39 -12.15
CA LEU A 371 22.75 15.09 -11.61
C LEU A 371 22.87 13.63 -11.16
N ARG A 372 21.83 13.08 -10.51
CA ARG A 372 21.82 11.66 -10.09
C ARG A 372 21.89 10.71 -11.28
N ALA A 373 21.21 11.02 -12.38
CA ALA A 373 21.23 10.21 -13.58
C ALA A 373 22.58 10.31 -14.30
N GLU A 374 23.19 11.50 -14.33
CA GLU A 374 24.54 11.73 -14.87
C GLU A 374 25.58 10.92 -14.11
N VAL A 375 25.63 11.07 -12.77
CA VAL A 375 26.56 10.32 -11.91
C VAL A 375 26.37 8.81 -12.08
N SER A 376 25.11 8.33 -12.14
CA SER A 376 24.84 6.91 -12.34
C SER A 376 25.38 6.39 -13.67
N ARG A 377 25.22 7.14 -14.76
CA ARG A 377 25.75 6.77 -16.07
C ARG A 377 27.27 6.79 -16.08
N ASP A 378 27.89 7.79 -15.46
CA ASP A 378 29.35 7.92 -15.40
C ASP A 378 29.98 6.74 -14.64
N VAL A 379 29.39 6.32 -13.52
CA VAL A 379 29.82 5.14 -12.74
C VAL A 379 29.78 3.86 -13.59
N ASP A 380 28.71 3.69 -14.37
CA ASP A 380 28.54 2.53 -15.24
C ASP A 380 29.20 2.69 -16.62
N LYS A 381 29.90 3.81 -16.88
CA LYS A 381 30.53 4.17 -18.17
C LYS A 381 29.55 4.15 -19.35
N LEU A 382 28.32 4.59 -19.13
CA LEU A 382 27.24 4.64 -20.12
C LEU A 382 27.20 6.00 -20.83
N PRO A 383 26.82 6.03 -22.12
CA PRO A 383 26.69 7.28 -22.85
C PRO A 383 25.48 8.10 -22.36
N SER A 384 25.51 9.42 -22.58
CA SER A 384 24.37 10.30 -22.30
C SER A 384 23.19 10.09 -23.27
N GLU A 385 23.48 9.61 -24.48
CA GLU A 385 22.50 9.26 -25.49
C GLU A 385 22.99 8.10 -26.37
N TYR A 386 22.06 7.24 -26.79
CA TYR A 386 22.28 6.19 -27.78
C TYR A 386 21.69 6.62 -29.12
N ARG A 387 22.37 6.31 -30.22
CA ARG A 387 21.99 6.71 -31.58
C ARG A 387 22.00 5.51 -32.51
N PHE A 388 20.92 5.34 -33.27
CA PHE A 388 20.76 4.22 -34.18
C PHE A 388 20.25 4.68 -35.55
N ASN A 389 20.85 4.17 -36.62
CA ASN A 389 20.41 4.43 -37.99
C ASN A 389 19.26 3.48 -38.36
N ILE A 390 18.16 4.04 -38.87
CA ILE A 390 16.95 3.29 -39.25
C ILE A 390 17.26 2.26 -40.34
N ASN A 391 18.05 2.64 -41.35
CA ASN A 391 18.36 1.77 -42.47
C ASN A 391 19.27 0.61 -42.05
N GLU A 392 20.20 0.85 -41.14
CA GLU A 392 21.07 -0.21 -40.60
C GLU A 392 20.24 -1.25 -39.83
N ILE A 393 19.31 -0.80 -38.97
CA ILE A 393 18.45 -1.72 -38.21
C ILE A 393 17.56 -2.56 -39.14
N LEU A 394 16.98 -1.96 -40.18
CA LEU A 394 16.00 -2.63 -41.03
C LEU A 394 16.63 -3.41 -42.21
N TYR A 395 17.79 -3.00 -42.74
CA TYR A 395 18.29 -3.50 -44.03
C TYR A 395 19.74 -3.97 -44.01
N CYS A 396 20.50 -3.80 -42.92
CA CYS A 396 21.80 -4.47 -42.80
C CYS A 396 21.61 -5.90 -42.30
N ILE A 397 21.91 -6.86 -43.18
CA ILE A 397 22.11 -8.27 -42.83
C ILE A 397 23.35 -8.32 -41.95
N ASN A 398 23.23 -8.83 -40.72
CA ASN A 398 24.40 -9.21 -39.92
C ASN A 398 25.20 -10.24 -40.71
N THR A 399 26.25 -9.80 -41.40
CA THR A 399 27.36 -10.66 -41.78
C THR A 399 28.11 -11.00 -40.49
N ASN A 400 27.68 -12.06 -39.82
CA ASN A 400 28.54 -12.79 -38.89
C ASN A 400 29.41 -13.74 -39.70
#